data_AF-A0AA43XJG0-F1
#
_entry.id   AF-A0AA43XJG0-F1
#
_cell.length_a   1.000
_cell.length_b   1.000
_cell.length_c   1.000
_cell.angle_alpha   90.00
_cell.angle_beta   90.00
_cell.angle_gamma   90.00
#
_symmetry.space_group_name_H-M   'P 1'
#
loop_
_entity.id
_entity.type
_entity.pdbx_description
1 polymer ?
#
loop_
_entity_poly.entity_id
_entity_poly.type
_entity_poly.pdbx_seq_one_letter_code
_entity_poly.pdbx_strand_id
1 'polypeptide(L)'
;MEKMRKEVPWKSSLPGGSSLYQQALSLWEDSSLGKREKEIPVVGFKEKQETEKAILNFSEEMEKSKSKEQLERGLKEFLIKGPIFASPGKTILQDPAFFRSSEEFLEKVQKYEPDFPREDTGQALRNVWIMNLLQKAFGVTVSCTDGVFGYSMLYPYTDNFMDDPKISKGEKYLACDRLNRRLAGEKDTPRGRKEEKIFHMIEKIEKTFPRASYPRVFQSLLYIHHSQRESLRQQTLIVKSEERKKAQREEEVLQISFHKGGASVLADGYLVKGNLLPEEEKFCYNYGVLLQMADDLQDCKEDYENQHHTLFSMDYAREPLDGKARQLIVFSEKVFGDAQGIMKAVEMPLFLFEHTLWLILGSVLMTPSGFTPDFLQWAEDRLPVSRRFLETQREIIMKKVKNSRFMTGEKFGETVVK
;
A
#
# COMPACT_ATOMS: atom_id res chain seq x y z
N MET A 1 -12.16 27.33 17.03
CA MET A 1 -11.48 26.15 17.61
C MET A 1 -12.44 25.28 18.43
N GLU A 2 -13.41 25.83 19.16
CA GLU A 2 -14.31 25.03 20.04
C GLU A 2 -15.57 24.47 19.36
N LYS A 3 -15.96 25.00 18.19
CA LYS A 3 -16.98 24.37 17.31
C LYS A 3 -16.47 23.12 16.56
N MET A 4 -15.19 22.75 16.71
CA MET A 4 -14.55 21.63 16.01
C MET A 4 -14.80 20.24 16.64
N ARG A 5 -15.64 20.15 17.68
CA ARG A 5 -15.83 18.92 18.48
C ARG A 5 -17.12 18.14 18.23
N LYS A 6 -17.97 18.52 17.27
CA LYS A 6 -19.05 17.63 16.84
C LYS A 6 -18.50 16.67 15.79
N GLU A 7 -17.57 15.82 16.23
CA GLU A 7 -17.20 14.61 15.51
C GLU A 7 -18.47 13.76 15.36
N VAL A 8 -18.92 13.56 14.11
CA VAL A 8 -19.74 12.38 13.83
C VAL A 8 -18.86 11.20 14.24
N PRO A 9 -19.33 10.24 15.07
CA PRO A 9 -18.51 9.10 15.46
C PRO A 9 -18.26 8.26 14.20
N TRP A 10 -17.17 8.51 13.48
CA TRP A 10 -16.79 7.76 12.27
C TRP A 10 -16.48 6.29 12.60
N LYS A 11 -16.21 6.00 13.88
CA LYS A 11 -16.21 4.63 14.44
C LYS A 11 -17.53 3.87 14.15
N SER A 12 -18.60 4.57 13.77
CA SER A 12 -19.93 4.03 13.42
C SER A 12 -20.35 4.22 11.95
N SER A 13 -19.57 4.89 11.10
CA SER A 13 -20.01 5.26 9.74
C SER A 13 -19.86 4.17 8.68
N LEU A 14 -19.22 3.04 9.01
CA LEU A 14 -19.38 1.78 8.29
C LEU A 14 -19.98 0.74 9.24
N PRO A 15 -21.08 0.05 8.85
CA PRO A 15 -21.56 -1.10 9.60
C PRO A 15 -20.45 -2.16 9.63
N GLY A 16 -19.85 -2.36 10.81
CA GLY A 16 -18.79 -3.34 11.03
C GLY A 16 -17.37 -2.79 11.18
N GLY A 17 -17.10 -1.50 10.96
CA GLY A 17 -15.72 -0.95 11.06
C GLY A 17 -15.05 -1.17 12.42
N SER A 18 -15.81 -1.00 13.51
CA SER A 18 -15.35 -1.36 14.87
C SER A 18 -15.17 -2.87 15.05
N SER A 19 -15.93 -3.71 14.35
CA SER A 19 -15.78 -5.18 14.40
C SER A 19 -14.55 -5.64 13.63
N LEU A 20 -14.31 -5.09 12.43
CA LEU A 20 -13.14 -5.40 11.61
C LEU A 20 -11.84 -5.00 12.31
N TYR A 21 -11.83 -3.81 12.94
CA TYR A 21 -10.71 -3.39 13.78
C TYR A 21 -10.43 -4.37 14.92
N GLN A 22 -11.44 -4.76 15.69
CA GLN A 22 -11.26 -5.69 16.82
C GLN A 22 -10.79 -7.07 16.36
N GLN A 23 -11.26 -7.54 15.21
CA GLN A 23 -10.78 -8.78 14.60
C GLN A 23 -9.30 -8.68 14.18
N ALA A 24 -8.92 -7.60 13.50
CA ALA A 24 -7.53 -7.35 13.12
C ALA A 24 -6.61 -7.25 14.35
N LEU A 25 -7.06 -6.52 15.39
CA LEU A 25 -6.34 -6.38 16.66
C LEU A 25 -6.16 -7.73 17.35
N SER A 26 -7.21 -8.54 17.42
CA SER A 26 -7.12 -9.89 18.00
C SER A 26 -6.14 -10.78 17.25
N LEU A 27 -6.05 -10.68 15.92
CA LEU A 27 -5.06 -11.43 15.13
C LEU A 27 -3.62 -10.92 15.36
N TRP A 28 -3.46 -9.60 15.51
CA TRP A 28 -2.18 -8.95 15.79
C TRP A 28 -1.63 -9.27 17.18
N GLU A 29 -2.49 -9.27 18.19
CA GLU A 29 -2.13 -9.53 19.60
C GLU A 29 -1.92 -11.01 19.91
N ASP A 30 -2.42 -11.90 19.06
CA ASP A 30 -2.28 -13.33 19.26
C ASP A 30 -0.80 -13.77 19.15
N SER A 31 -0.23 -14.04 20.32
CA SER A 31 1.17 -14.43 20.56
C SER A 31 1.49 -15.89 20.21
N SER A 32 0.54 -16.66 19.69
CA SER A 32 0.85 -18.00 19.18
C SER A 32 1.93 -17.90 18.09
N LEU A 33 3.00 -18.68 18.26
CA LEU A 33 4.06 -18.76 17.26
C LEU A 33 3.44 -19.12 15.92
N GLY A 34 3.71 -18.32 14.88
CA GLY A 34 3.35 -18.66 13.51
C GLY A 34 3.90 -20.05 13.18
N LYS A 35 3.03 -20.94 12.70
CA LYS A 35 3.48 -22.28 12.29
C LYS A 35 4.52 -22.18 11.17
N ARG A 36 4.43 -21.14 10.32
CA ARG A 36 5.27 -21.05 9.13
C ARG A 36 6.60 -20.34 9.37
N GLU A 37 6.77 -19.47 10.38
CA GLU A 37 8.04 -18.76 10.61
C GLU A 37 9.24 -19.71 10.71
N LYS A 38 9.05 -20.85 11.37
CA LYS A 38 10.04 -21.93 11.50
C LYS A 38 10.21 -22.76 10.23
N GLU A 39 9.23 -22.72 9.35
CA GLU A 39 9.16 -23.46 8.09
C GLU A 39 9.55 -22.59 6.88
N ILE A 40 9.77 -21.28 7.05
CA ILE A 40 10.25 -20.41 5.97
C ILE A 40 11.60 -20.95 5.48
N PRO A 41 11.69 -21.40 4.22
CA PRO A 41 12.88 -22.05 3.72
C PRO A 41 14.05 -21.08 3.60
N VAL A 42 15.26 -21.61 3.80
CA VAL A 42 16.49 -20.89 3.47
C VAL A 42 16.68 -20.91 1.96
N VAL A 43 16.94 -19.76 1.36
CA VAL A 43 17.24 -19.62 -0.06
C VAL A 43 18.73 -19.85 -0.28
N GLY A 44 19.06 -20.79 -1.16
CA GLY A 44 20.45 -21.16 -1.45
C GLY A 44 21.20 -20.07 -2.20
N PHE A 45 22.53 -19.99 -2.02
CA PHE A 45 23.38 -18.99 -2.68
C PHE A 45 23.22 -18.96 -4.21
N LYS A 46 23.17 -20.13 -4.86
CA LYS A 46 22.99 -20.22 -6.33
C LYS A 46 21.66 -19.65 -6.78
N GLU A 47 20.58 -19.95 -6.05
CA GLU A 47 19.23 -19.46 -6.34
C GLU A 47 19.16 -17.93 -6.22
N LYS A 48 19.83 -17.34 -5.21
CA LYS A 48 19.94 -15.88 -5.12
C LYS A 48 20.67 -15.28 -6.32
N GLN A 49 21.82 -15.85 -6.72
CA GLN A 49 22.58 -15.35 -7.87
C GLN A 49 21.78 -15.40 -9.18
N GLU A 50 21.03 -16.47 -9.39
CA GLU A 50 20.13 -16.59 -10.54
C GLU A 50 19.05 -15.50 -10.50
N THR A 51 18.42 -15.30 -9.34
CA THR A 51 17.41 -14.27 -9.09
C THR A 51 17.94 -12.88 -9.43
N GLU A 52 19.07 -12.50 -8.83
CA GLU A 52 19.71 -11.21 -9.05
C GLU A 52 20.07 -10.98 -10.53
N LYS A 53 20.63 -12.00 -11.19
CA LYS A 53 20.98 -11.93 -12.62
C LYS A 53 19.76 -11.68 -13.50
N ALA A 54 18.64 -12.33 -13.21
CA ALA A 54 17.42 -12.13 -13.99
C ALA A 54 16.82 -10.73 -13.79
N ILE A 55 16.85 -10.19 -12.56
CA ILE A 55 16.43 -8.81 -12.28
C ILE A 55 17.26 -7.83 -13.10
N LEU A 56 18.58 -8.02 -13.14
CA LEU A 56 19.48 -7.14 -13.90
C LEU A 56 19.21 -7.24 -15.41
N ASN A 57 19.11 -8.46 -15.96
CA ASN A 57 18.81 -8.67 -17.37
C ASN A 57 17.49 -7.99 -17.78
N PHE A 58 16.45 -8.14 -16.96
CA PHE A 58 15.17 -7.49 -17.20
C PHE A 58 15.27 -5.97 -17.14
N SER A 59 15.96 -5.43 -16.14
CA SER A 59 16.16 -3.98 -16.02
C SER A 59 16.88 -3.41 -17.25
N GLU A 60 17.89 -4.10 -17.77
CA GLU A 60 18.58 -3.71 -19.01
C GLU A 60 17.69 -3.80 -20.25
N GLU A 61 16.86 -4.84 -20.38
CA GLU A 61 15.90 -4.98 -21.49
C GLU A 61 14.87 -3.85 -21.47
N MET A 62 14.39 -3.48 -20.29
CA MET A 62 13.44 -2.38 -20.10
C MET A 62 14.06 -1.03 -20.51
N GLU A 63 15.33 -0.78 -20.18
CA GLU A 63 16.04 0.43 -20.59
C GLU A 63 16.30 0.50 -22.11
N LYS A 64 16.57 -0.63 -22.74
CA LYS A 64 16.88 -0.73 -24.18
C LYS A 64 15.63 -0.72 -25.06
N SER A 65 14.45 -0.97 -24.48
CA SER A 65 13.19 -1.08 -25.20
C SER A 65 12.78 0.25 -25.84
N LYS A 66 12.51 0.24 -27.15
CA LYS A 66 12.13 1.42 -27.94
C LYS A 66 10.66 1.41 -28.38
N SER A 67 9.94 0.30 -28.19
CA SER A 67 8.53 0.19 -28.53
C SER A 67 7.73 -0.50 -27.41
N LYS A 68 6.40 -0.29 -27.42
CA LYS A 68 5.45 -0.89 -26.47
C LYS A 68 5.54 -2.42 -26.51
N GLU A 69 5.62 -3.01 -27.70
CA GLU A 69 5.68 -4.46 -27.91
C GLU A 69 7.00 -5.10 -27.44
N GLN A 70 8.10 -4.34 -27.42
CA GLN A 70 9.38 -4.80 -26.86
C GLN A 70 9.33 -4.82 -25.34
N LEU A 71 8.71 -3.80 -24.75
CA LEU A 71 8.52 -3.64 -23.31
C LEU A 71 7.59 -4.72 -22.75
N GLU A 72 6.46 -4.99 -23.43
CA GLU A 72 5.55 -6.10 -23.15
C GLU A 72 6.25 -7.47 -23.20
N ARG A 73 7.14 -7.67 -24.19
CA ARG A 73 7.87 -8.93 -24.33
C ARG A 73 8.89 -9.11 -23.22
N GLY A 74 9.70 -8.10 -22.92
CA GLY A 74 10.68 -8.15 -21.82
C GLY A 74 10.01 -8.39 -20.46
N LEU A 75 8.89 -7.71 -20.22
CA LEU A 75 8.09 -7.86 -19.00
C LEU A 75 7.47 -9.26 -18.90
N LYS A 76 6.91 -9.78 -19.99
CA LYS A 76 6.38 -11.15 -20.05
C LYS A 76 7.49 -12.19 -19.87
N GLU A 77 8.66 -11.98 -20.45
CA GLU A 77 9.80 -12.90 -20.29
C GLU A 77 10.36 -12.89 -18.86
N PHE A 78 10.47 -11.73 -18.23
CA PHE A 78 10.86 -11.62 -16.82
C PHE A 78 9.86 -12.26 -15.86
N LEU A 79 8.56 -12.11 -16.11
CA LEU A 79 7.53 -12.71 -15.24
C LEU A 79 7.34 -14.22 -15.50
N ILE A 80 7.74 -14.71 -16.67
CA ILE A 80 7.75 -16.16 -16.99
C ILE A 80 9.03 -16.85 -16.53
N LYS A 81 10.19 -16.21 -16.69
CA LYS A 81 11.53 -16.83 -16.53
C LYS A 81 12.32 -16.27 -15.35
N GLY A 82 11.85 -15.22 -14.69
CA GLY A 82 12.48 -14.58 -13.54
C GLY A 82 12.49 -15.50 -12.31
N PRO A 83 13.62 -15.71 -11.64
CA PRO A 83 13.72 -16.59 -10.47
C PRO A 83 13.05 -16.05 -9.21
N ILE A 84 12.76 -14.73 -9.16
CA ILE A 84 11.81 -14.16 -8.17
C ILE A 84 10.45 -14.87 -8.23
N PHE A 85 10.12 -15.52 -9.36
CA PHE A 85 8.83 -16.17 -9.58
C PHE A 85 8.95 -17.69 -9.70
N ALA A 86 9.97 -18.30 -9.07
CA ALA A 86 10.00 -19.75 -8.85
C ALA A 86 8.96 -20.23 -7.81
N SER A 87 8.23 -19.29 -7.18
CA SER A 87 7.10 -19.51 -6.29
C SER A 87 5.95 -20.32 -6.94
N PRO A 88 5.22 -21.16 -6.17
CA PRO A 88 3.97 -21.78 -6.60
C PRO A 88 2.91 -20.79 -7.14
N GLY A 89 3.00 -19.50 -6.80
CA GLY A 89 2.09 -18.43 -7.22
C GLY A 89 2.39 -17.75 -8.56
N LYS A 90 3.44 -18.18 -9.29
CA LYS A 90 3.90 -17.53 -10.53
C LYS A 90 2.85 -17.36 -11.63
N THR A 91 1.87 -18.27 -11.68
CA THR A 91 0.77 -18.25 -12.66
C THR A 91 -0.10 -17.00 -12.53
N ILE A 92 -0.13 -16.38 -11.35
CA ILE A 92 -0.92 -15.17 -11.08
C ILE A 92 -0.36 -13.98 -11.84
N LEU A 93 0.94 -13.72 -11.72
CA LEU A 93 1.60 -12.59 -12.40
C LEU A 93 1.85 -12.83 -13.90
N GLN A 94 1.77 -14.09 -14.34
CA GLN A 94 1.83 -14.45 -15.75
C GLN A 94 0.50 -14.26 -16.48
N ASP A 95 -0.59 -13.98 -15.75
CA ASP A 95 -1.89 -13.70 -16.35
C ASP A 95 -1.80 -12.42 -17.20
N PRO A 96 -1.96 -12.52 -18.54
CA PRO A 96 -1.81 -11.37 -19.42
C PRO A 96 -2.78 -10.22 -19.13
N ALA A 97 -3.84 -10.47 -18.34
CA ALA A 97 -4.79 -9.44 -17.92
C ALA A 97 -4.16 -8.36 -17.01
N PHE A 98 -3.13 -8.67 -16.22
CA PHE A 98 -2.45 -7.66 -15.39
C PHE A 98 -1.74 -6.60 -16.26
N PHE A 99 -1.09 -7.03 -17.36
CA PHE A 99 -0.45 -6.10 -18.30
C PHE A 99 -1.47 -5.27 -19.05
N ARG A 100 -2.51 -5.92 -19.60
CA ARG A 100 -3.58 -5.20 -20.30
C ARG A 100 -4.24 -4.14 -19.41
N SER A 101 -4.53 -4.48 -18.15
CA SER A 101 -5.08 -3.50 -17.19
C SER A 101 -4.11 -2.34 -16.94
N SER A 102 -2.80 -2.62 -16.82
CA SER A 102 -1.78 -1.57 -16.65
C SER A 102 -1.66 -0.67 -17.89
N GLU A 103 -1.69 -1.24 -19.09
CA GLU A 103 -1.68 -0.49 -20.35
C GLU A 103 -2.94 0.35 -20.53
N GLU A 104 -4.12 -0.23 -20.30
CA GLU A 104 -5.40 0.47 -20.31
C GLU A 104 -5.37 1.68 -19.36
N PHE A 105 -4.80 1.51 -18.17
CA PHE A 105 -4.61 2.61 -17.23
C PHE A 105 -3.72 3.71 -17.80
N LEU A 106 -2.52 3.36 -18.29
CA LEU A 106 -1.56 4.32 -18.84
C LEU A 106 -2.12 5.07 -20.05
N GLU A 107 -2.84 4.37 -20.94
CA GLU A 107 -3.54 4.98 -22.07
C GLU A 107 -4.64 5.95 -21.62
N LYS A 108 -5.40 5.59 -20.58
CA LYS A 108 -6.40 6.49 -19.99
C LYS A 108 -5.75 7.72 -19.36
N VAL A 109 -4.62 7.58 -18.64
CA VAL A 109 -3.86 8.72 -18.09
C VAL A 109 -3.41 9.64 -19.22
N GLN A 110 -2.72 9.09 -20.23
CA GLN A 110 -2.20 9.86 -21.36
C GLN A 110 -3.30 10.61 -22.13
N LYS A 111 -4.49 10.01 -22.25
CA LYS A 111 -5.64 10.66 -22.90
C LYS A 111 -6.31 11.71 -22.02
N TYR A 112 -6.34 11.50 -20.71
CA TYR A 112 -7.03 12.40 -19.77
C TYR A 112 -6.18 13.62 -19.43
N GLU A 113 -4.89 13.41 -19.13
CA GLU A 113 -3.94 14.44 -18.75
C GLU A 113 -2.54 14.09 -19.32
N PRO A 114 -2.21 14.51 -20.55
CA PRO A 114 -0.96 14.16 -21.22
C PRO A 114 0.32 14.55 -20.46
N ASP A 115 0.24 15.63 -19.68
CA ASP A 115 1.35 16.18 -18.90
C ASP A 115 1.31 15.72 -17.43
N PHE A 116 0.56 14.66 -17.12
CA PHE A 116 0.48 14.14 -15.75
C PHE A 116 1.87 13.65 -15.30
N PRO A 117 2.34 14.04 -14.10
CA PRO A 117 3.67 13.68 -13.65
C PRO A 117 3.90 12.16 -13.65
N ARG A 118 5.09 11.73 -14.07
CA ARG A 118 5.43 10.29 -14.11
C ARG A 118 5.43 9.66 -12.72
N GLU A 119 5.82 10.43 -11.70
CA GLU A 119 5.82 10.01 -10.30
C GLU A 119 4.38 9.71 -9.83
N ASP A 120 3.47 10.65 -10.08
CA ASP A 120 2.04 10.52 -9.78
C ASP A 120 1.39 9.38 -10.58
N THR A 121 1.83 9.17 -11.82
CA THR A 121 1.39 8.02 -12.64
C THR A 121 1.79 6.70 -12.02
N GLY A 122 3.04 6.58 -11.54
CA GLY A 122 3.52 5.39 -10.85
C GLY A 122 2.79 5.16 -9.52
N GLN A 123 2.52 6.22 -8.76
CA GLN A 123 1.75 6.16 -7.53
C GLN A 123 0.33 5.61 -7.79
N ALA A 124 -0.37 6.15 -8.79
CA ALA A 124 -1.70 5.68 -9.15
C ALA A 124 -1.69 4.24 -9.69
N LEU A 125 -0.68 3.86 -10.47
CA LEU A 125 -0.54 2.52 -11.03
C LEU A 125 -0.36 1.44 -9.93
N ARG A 126 0.30 1.76 -8.81
CA ARG A 126 0.39 0.83 -7.68
C ARG A 126 -0.99 0.48 -7.10
N ASN A 127 -1.89 1.44 -6.99
CA ASN A 127 -3.26 1.18 -6.57
C ASN A 127 -3.99 0.24 -7.57
N VAL A 128 -3.82 0.50 -8.88
CA VAL A 128 -4.36 -0.39 -9.93
C VAL A 128 -3.87 -1.83 -9.75
N TRP A 129 -2.60 -2.05 -9.38
CA TRP A 129 -2.08 -3.40 -9.16
C TRP A 129 -2.70 -4.10 -7.95
N ILE A 130 -2.92 -3.38 -6.84
CA ILE A 130 -3.67 -3.92 -5.70
C ILE A 130 -5.09 -4.30 -6.11
N MET A 131 -5.78 -3.44 -6.85
CA MET A 131 -7.12 -3.74 -7.37
C MET A 131 -7.13 -4.92 -8.34
N ASN A 132 -6.12 -5.06 -9.21
CA ASN A 132 -5.99 -6.20 -10.12
C ASN A 132 -5.78 -7.51 -9.34
N LEU A 133 -4.98 -7.49 -8.27
CA LEU A 133 -4.80 -8.64 -7.37
C LEU A 133 -6.12 -9.02 -6.70
N LEU A 134 -6.88 -8.04 -6.19
CA LEU A 134 -8.21 -8.27 -5.60
C LEU A 134 -9.21 -8.79 -6.64
N GLN A 135 -9.21 -8.26 -7.87
CA GLN A 135 -10.02 -8.77 -8.97
C GLN A 135 -9.76 -10.26 -9.18
N LYS A 136 -8.48 -10.64 -9.32
CA LYS A 136 -8.09 -12.04 -9.48
C LYS A 136 -8.46 -12.89 -8.26
N ALA A 137 -8.23 -12.37 -7.04
CA ALA A 137 -8.50 -13.07 -5.79
C ALA A 137 -10.00 -13.38 -5.64
N PHE A 138 -10.88 -12.44 -5.99
CA PHE A 138 -12.33 -12.60 -5.86
C PHE A 138 -13.01 -13.16 -7.13
N GLY A 139 -12.23 -13.52 -8.16
CA GLY A 139 -12.75 -14.05 -9.42
C GLY A 139 -13.49 -13.03 -10.28
N VAL A 140 -13.17 -11.75 -10.12
CA VAL A 140 -13.60 -10.66 -10.99
C VAL A 140 -12.61 -10.55 -12.16
N THR A 141 -13.11 -10.23 -13.36
CA THR A 141 -12.25 -10.00 -14.53
C THR A 141 -11.27 -8.86 -14.25
N VAL A 142 -9.98 -9.15 -14.39
CA VAL A 142 -8.91 -8.16 -14.25
C VAL A 142 -8.98 -7.15 -15.40
N SER A 143 -9.23 -5.88 -15.08
CA SER A 143 -9.36 -4.79 -16.07
C SER A 143 -9.35 -3.43 -15.39
N CYS A 144 -8.93 -2.39 -16.12
CA CYS A 144 -8.95 -1.02 -15.63
C CYS A 144 -10.34 -0.40 -15.85
N THR A 145 -11.32 -0.74 -15.01
CA THR A 145 -12.65 -0.14 -15.06
C THR A 145 -12.60 1.38 -14.81
N ASP A 146 -13.67 2.10 -15.12
CA ASP A 146 -13.73 3.54 -14.83
C ASP A 146 -13.71 3.83 -13.31
N GLY A 147 -14.20 2.91 -12.48
CA GLY A 147 -14.08 2.97 -11.02
C GLY A 147 -12.64 2.80 -10.56
N VAL A 148 -11.93 1.79 -11.08
CA VAL A 148 -10.51 1.54 -10.80
C VAL A 148 -9.67 2.75 -11.22
N PHE A 149 -9.86 3.24 -12.44
CA PHE A 149 -9.16 4.42 -12.95
C PHE A 149 -9.47 5.67 -12.10
N GLY A 150 -10.75 5.93 -11.84
CA GLY A 150 -11.21 7.10 -11.10
C GLY A 150 -10.59 7.18 -9.71
N TYR A 151 -10.61 6.07 -8.96
CA TYR A 151 -10.03 6.06 -7.62
C TYR A 151 -8.49 6.08 -7.63
N SER A 152 -7.86 5.34 -8.54
CA SER A 152 -6.39 5.34 -8.64
C SER A 152 -5.84 6.72 -8.95
N MET A 153 -6.53 7.50 -9.79
CA MET A 153 -6.18 8.90 -10.07
C MET A 153 -6.55 9.87 -8.92
N LEU A 154 -7.48 9.50 -8.05
CA LEU A 154 -7.86 10.34 -6.91
C LEU A 154 -6.68 10.53 -5.94
N TYR A 155 -5.89 9.46 -5.71
CA TYR A 155 -4.74 9.46 -4.79
C TYR A 155 -3.75 10.60 -5.08
N PRO A 156 -3.12 10.71 -6.27
CA PRO A 156 -2.19 11.80 -6.49
C PRO A 156 -2.83 13.19 -6.41
N TYR A 157 -4.11 13.33 -6.77
CA TYR A 157 -4.80 14.61 -6.64
C TYR A 157 -5.05 15.02 -5.18
N THR A 158 -5.31 14.05 -4.29
CA THR A 158 -5.61 14.31 -2.88
C THR A 158 -4.37 14.24 -1.99
N ASP A 159 -3.57 13.19 -2.07
CA ASP A 159 -2.46 12.98 -1.14
C ASP A 159 -1.33 13.98 -1.36
N ASN A 160 -0.92 14.22 -2.61
CA ASN A 160 0.10 15.23 -2.89
C ASN A 160 -0.35 16.64 -2.46
N PHE A 161 -1.67 16.91 -2.46
CA PHE A 161 -2.20 18.16 -1.91
C PHE A 161 -2.09 18.23 -0.39
N MET A 162 -2.42 17.11 0.28
CA MET A 162 -2.38 17.03 1.73
C MET A 162 -0.96 17.09 2.27
N ASP A 163 0.02 16.60 1.50
CA ASP A 163 1.42 16.59 1.88
C ASP A 163 2.20 17.86 1.50
N ASP A 164 1.70 18.68 0.58
CA ASP A 164 2.43 19.88 0.11
C ASP A 164 2.61 20.91 1.26
N PRO A 165 3.85 21.18 1.71
CA PRO A 165 4.10 22.12 2.81
C PRO A 165 3.80 23.58 2.45
N LYS A 166 3.68 23.90 1.16
CA LYS A 166 3.39 25.26 0.67
C LYS A 166 1.90 25.62 0.81
N ILE A 167 1.03 24.63 0.99
CA ILE A 167 -0.41 24.83 1.12
C ILE A 167 -0.78 25.03 2.58
N SER A 168 -1.52 26.09 2.88
CA SER A 168 -1.87 26.41 4.26
C SER A 168 -2.79 25.35 4.89
N LYS A 169 -2.73 25.21 6.21
CA LYS A 169 -3.63 24.31 6.96
C LYS A 169 -5.11 24.64 6.72
N GLY A 170 -5.44 25.93 6.58
CA GLY A 170 -6.80 26.39 6.30
C GLY A 170 -7.30 25.95 4.93
N GLU A 171 -6.47 26.04 3.90
CA GLU A 171 -6.79 25.56 2.56
C GLU A 171 -6.94 24.03 2.52
N LYS A 172 -6.04 23.30 3.19
CA LYS A 172 -6.14 21.83 3.35
C LYS A 172 -7.46 21.42 3.99
N TYR A 173 -7.87 22.13 5.04
CA TYR A 173 -9.14 21.89 5.72
C TYR A 173 -10.35 22.11 4.79
N LEU A 174 -10.39 23.24 4.08
CA LEU A 174 -11.49 23.56 3.17
C LEU A 174 -11.61 22.55 2.02
N ALA A 175 -10.49 22.12 1.43
CA ALA A 175 -10.49 21.09 0.41
C ALA A 175 -10.94 19.73 0.97
N CYS A 176 -10.50 19.34 2.16
CA CYS A 176 -10.95 18.12 2.83
C CYS A 176 -12.45 18.10 3.12
N ASP A 177 -13.00 19.22 3.61
CA ASP A 177 -14.44 19.36 3.86
C ASP A 177 -15.24 19.20 2.57
N ARG A 178 -14.78 19.82 1.48
CA ARG A 178 -15.48 19.77 0.20
C ARG A 178 -15.39 18.41 -0.47
N LEU A 179 -14.25 17.75 -0.39
CA LEU A 179 -14.12 16.35 -0.80
C LEU A 179 -15.06 15.46 0.02
N ASN A 180 -15.15 15.66 1.34
CA ASN A 180 -16.07 14.92 2.20
C ASN A 180 -17.53 15.08 1.76
N ARG A 181 -17.98 16.33 1.54
CA ARG A 181 -19.34 16.63 1.05
C ARG A 181 -19.61 16.00 -0.33
N ARG A 182 -18.64 16.09 -1.25
CA ARG A 182 -18.73 15.45 -2.57
C ARG A 182 -18.82 13.93 -2.49
N LEU A 183 -18.03 13.29 -1.62
CA LEU A 183 -18.08 11.85 -1.36
C LEU A 183 -19.40 11.44 -0.68
N ALA A 184 -19.98 12.28 0.17
CA ALA A 184 -21.30 12.09 0.77
C ALA A 184 -22.46 12.26 -0.23
N GLY A 185 -22.18 12.68 -1.46
CA GLY A 185 -23.17 12.83 -2.53
C GLY A 185 -23.82 14.20 -2.61
N GLU A 186 -23.30 15.20 -1.88
CA GLU A 186 -23.72 16.59 -2.07
C GLU A 186 -23.31 17.09 -3.45
N LYS A 187 -24.22 17.82 -4.09
CA LYS A 187 -23.93 18.53 -5.33
C LYS A 187 -23.27 19.85 -4.96
N ASP A 188 -21.97 19.96 -5.20
CA ASP A 188 -21.21 21.20 -5.09
C ASP A 188 -20.60 21.52 -6.46
N THR A 189 -20.30 22.80 -6.70
CA THR A 189 -19.60 23.24 -7.90
C THR A 189 -18.10 23.26 -7.60
N PRO A 190 -17.24 22.65 -8.43
CA PRO A 190 -15.81 22.66 -8.21
C PRO A 190 -15.25 24.10 -8.30
N ARG A 191 -14.21 24.38 -7.53
CA ARG A 191 -13.51 25.66 -7.44
C ARG A 191 -12.12 25.49 -8.04
N GLY A 192 -12.06 25.72 -9.34
CA GLY A 192 -10.83 25.65 -10.12
C GLY A 192 -10.46 24.24 -10.57
N ARG A 193 -9.43 24.18 -11.43
CA ARG A 193 -9.09 22.99 -12.23
C ARG A 193 -8.79 21.73 -11.42
N LYS A 194 -8.14 21.87 -10.26
CA LYS A 194 -7.75 20.71 -9.45
C LYS A 194 -8.98 19.98 -8.92
N GLU A 195 -9.96 20.71 -8.43
CA GLU A 195 -11.17 20.11 -7.92
C GLU A 195 -12.11 19.63 -9.01
N GLU A 196 -12.13 20.30 -10.17
CA GLU A 196 -12.83 19.77 -11.35
C GLU A 196 -12.34 18.35 -11.68
N LYS A 197 -11.03 18.09 -11.61
CA LYS A 197 -10.46 16.76 -11.80
C LYS A 197 -10.89 15.78 -10.71
N ILE A 198 -10.82 16.18 -9.44
CA ILE A 198 -11.27 15.35 -8.30
C ILE A 198 -12.75 14.97 -8.47
N PHE A 199 -13.61 15.94 -8.80
CA PHE A 199 -15.04 15.69 -8.96
C PHE A 199 -15.31 14.79 -10.16
N HIS A 200 -14.56 14.97 -11.25
CA HIS A 200 -14.65 14.09 -12.41
C HIS A 200 -14.21 12.64 -12.09
N MET A 201 -13.19 12.45 -11.25
CA MET A 201 -12.81 11.11 -10.78
C MET A 201 -13.94 10.46 -9.98
N ILE A 202 -14.60 11.22 -9.11
CA ILE A 202 -15.76 10.72 -8.34
C ILE A 202 -16.95 10.42 -9.27
N GLU A 203 -17.16 11.22 -10.31
CA GLU A 203 -18.19 10.93 -11.33
C GLU A 203 -17.91 9.62 -12.08
N LYS A 204 -16.65 9.31 -12.38
CA LYS A 204 -16.28 8.01 -12.99
C LYS A 204 -16.60 6.83 -12.07
N ILE A 205 -16.35 7.00 -10.77
CA ILE A 205 -16.75 6.01 -9.75
C ILE A 205 -18.28 5.88 -9.72
N GLU A 206 -19.04 6.98 -9.71
CA GLU A 206 -20.50 6.98 -9.70
C GLU A 206 -21.12 6.33 -10.95
N LYS A 207 -20.49 6.49 -12.12
CA LYS A 207 -20.93 5.81 -13.35
C LYS A 207 -20.74 4.30 -13.27
N THR A 208 -19.67 3.84 -12.63
CA THR A 208 -19.39 2.41 -12.43
C THR A 208 -20.25 1.83 -11.32
N PHE A 209 -20.42 2.59 -10.23
CA PHE A 209 -21.15 2.22 -9.03
C PHE A 209 -22.19 3.30 -8.69
N PRO A 210 -23.42 3.20 -9.23
CA PRO A 210 -24.49 4.11 -8.85
C PRO A 210 -24.76 4.08 -7.33
N ARG A 211 -24.73 5.25 -6.68
CA ARG A 211 -24.87 5.40 -5.21
C ARG A 211 -26.06 4.66 -4.60
N ALA A 212 -27.20 4.68 -5.28
CA ALA A 212 -28.42 4.04 -4.81
C ALA A 212 -28.30 2.51 -4.76
N SER A 213 -27.51 1.92 -5.66
CA SER A 213 -27.32 0.47 -5.78
C SER A 213 -26.07 -0.02 -5.05
N TYR A 214 -25.08 0.86 -4.86
CA TYR A 214 -23.79 0.54 -4.24
C TYR A 214 -23.42 1.56 -3.15
N PRO A 215 -24.25 1.73 -2.10
CA PRO A 215 -24.00 2.72 -1.05
C PRO A 215 -22.69 2.45 -0.30
N ARG A 216 -22.29 1.16 -0.18
CA ARG A 216 -21.09 0.74 0.52
C ARG A 216 -19.79 1.24 -0.12
N VAL A 217 -19.75 1.42 -1.44
CA VAL A 217 -18.60 1.99 -2.16
C VAL A 217 -18.32 3.42 -1.67
N PHE A 218 -19.35 4.24 -1.49
CA PHE A 218 -19.15 5.62 -1.04
C PHE A 218 -18.94 5.71 0.47
N GLN A 219 -19.50 4.76 1.24
CA GLN A 219 -19.20 4.64 2.67
C GLN A 219 -17.74 4.25 2.89
N SER A 220 -17.16 3.36 2.09
CA SER A 220 -15.74 3.00 2.18
C SER A 220 -14.83 4.15 1.75
N LEU A 221 -15.18 4.90 0.70
CA LEU A 221 -14.46 6.11 0.29
C LEU A 221 -14.47 7.21 1.37
N LEU A 222 -15.61 7.42 2.02
CA LEU A 222 -15.69 8.33 3.17
C LEU A 222 -14.82 7.83 4.32
N TYR A 223 -14.81 6.52 4.57
CA TYR A 223 -14.04 5.93 5.66
C TYR A 223 -12.52 6.09 5.49
N ILE A 224 -11.98 5.80 4.30
CA ILE A 224 -10.55 6.05 4.02
C ILE A 224 -10.24 7.54 4.08
N HIS A 225 -11.10 8.41 3.54
CA HIS A 225 -10.92 9.87 3.64
C HIS A 225 -10.86 10.35 5.10
N HIS A 226 -11.74 9.83 5.97
CA HIS A 226 -11.69 10.13 7.40
C HIS A 226 -10.43 9.59 8.07
N SER A 227 -10.04 8.35 7.76
CA SER A 227 -8.86 7.71 8.36
C SER A 227 -7.55 8.43 7.97
N GLN A 228 -7.45 8.89 6.72
CA GLN A 228 -6.33 9.72 6.22
C GLN A 228 -6.26 11.07 6.95
N ARG A 229 -7.41 11.68 7.26
CA ARG A 229 -7.45 12.93 8.04
C ARG A 229 -7.01 12.69 9.49
N GLU A 230 -7.44 11.59 10.11
CA GLU A 230 -7.04 11.25 11.46
C GLU A 230 -5.55 10.90 11.54
N SER A 231 -4.93 10.32 10.51
CA SER A 231 -3.49 10.04 10.52
C SER A 231 -2.61 11.28 10.60
N LEU A 232 -3.11 12.45 10.19
CA LEU A 232 -2.40 13.71 10.42
C LEU A 232 -2.19 14.02 11.91
N ARG A 233 -2.98 13.40 12.81
CA ARG A 233 -2.80 13.53 14.26
C ARG A 233 -1.52 12.84 14.73
N GLN A 234 -1.04 11.78 14.06
CA GLN A 234 0.20 11.07 14.41
C GLN A 234 1.41 12.02 14.42
N GLN A 235 1.43 13.01 13.52
CA GLN A 235 2.47 14.06 13.44
C GLN A 235 2.41 15.05 14.61
N THR A 236 1.29 15.11 15.33
CA THR A 236 1.04 16.05 16.43
C THR A 236 1.01 15.38 17.81
N LEU A 237 1.29 14.08 17.89
CA LEU A 237 1.39 13.34 19.16
C LEU A 237 2.61 13.78 20.02
N ILE A 238 3.22 14.93 19.71
CA ILE A 238 4.29 15.58 20.46
C ILE A 238 3.94 15.60 21.95
N VAL A 239 4.83 14.94 22.69
CA VAL A 239 4.80 14.75 24.14
C VAL A 239 4.68 16.12 24.83
N LYS A 240 3.50 16.40 25.39
CA LYS A 240 3.32 17.50 26.36
C LYS A 240 3.34 17.03 27.81
N SER A 241 3.41 15.72 28.08
CA SER A 241 3.65 15.23 29.44
C SER A 241 4.38 13.89 29.44
N GLU A 242 5.37 13.77 30.33
CA GLU A 242 6.00 12.51 30.74
C GLU A 242 4.99 11.53 31.38
N GLU A 243 3.74 11.96 31.59
CA GLU A 243 2.68 11.20 32.25
C GLU A 243 1.95 10.20 31.33
N ARG A 244 2.02 10.34 30.00
CA ARG A 244 1.41 9.34 29.10
C ARG A 244 2.27 8.09 29.02
N LYS A 245 1.78 7.00 29.64
CA LYS A 245 2.40 5.66 29.58
C LYS A 245 2.64 5.24 28.13
N LYS A 246 3.82 4.64 27.84
CA LYS A 246 4.23 4.13 26.51
C LYS A 246 3.09 3.33 25.84
N ALA A 247 2.50 2.41 26.58
CA ALA A 247 1.41 1.54 26.11
C ALA A 247 0.19 2.30 25.56
N GLN A 248 -0.21 3.41 26.18
CA GLN A 248 -1.35 4.20 25.69
C GLN A 248 -1.04 4.86 24.33
N ARG A 249 0.21 5.29 24.13
CA ARG A 249 0.64 5.87 22.85
C ARG A 249 0.75 4.81 21.77
N GLU A 250 1.26 3.63 22.11
CA GLU A 250 1.29 2.48 21.20
C GLU A 250 -0.13 2.10 20.75
N GLU A 251 -1.09 2.03 21.68
CA GLU A 251 -2.50 1.75 21.36
C GLU A 251 -3.09 2.82 20.42
N GLU A 252 -2.87 4.11 20.69
CA GLU A 252 -3.35 5.20 19.84
C GLU A 252 -2.74 5.14 18.43
N VAL A 253 -1.42 4.92 18.32
CA VAL A 253 -0.72 4.80 17.03
C VAL A 253 -1.20 3.57 16.26
N LEU A 254 -1.33 2.42 16.94
CA LEU A 254 -1.81 1.18 16.35
C LEU A 254 -3.23 1.35 15.81
N GLN A 255 -4.12 1.99 16.58
CA GLN A 255 -5.48 2.28 16.14
C GLN A 255 -5.51 3.12 14.87
N ILE A 256 -4.67 4.15 14.79
CA ILE A 256 -4.62 5.02 13.62
C ILE A 256 -4.08 4.26 12.39
N SER A 257 -2.95 3.55 12.53
CA SER A 257 -2.38 2.75 11.44
C SER A 257 -3.36 1.68 10.96
N PHE A 258 -4.07 1.01 11.87
CA PHE A 258 -5.03 -0.04 11.50
C PHE A 258 -6.22 0.51 10.72
N HIS A 259 -6.79 1.64 11.17
CA HIS A 259 -7.91 2.25 10.45
C HIS A 259 -7.48 2.82 9.10
N LYS A 260 -6.31 3.47 9.00
CA LYS A 260 -5.79 3.98 7.74
C LYS A 260 -5.55 2.86 6.73
N GLY A 261 -4.74 1.87 7.10
CA GLY A 261 -4.42 0.74 6.24
C GLY A 261 -5.66 -0.07 5.87
N GLY A 262 -6.43 -0.49 6.88
CA GLY A 262 -7.62 -1.31 6.67
C GLY A 262 -8.69 -0.62 5.83
N ALA A 263 -8.91 0.69 6.00
CA ALA A 263 -9.84 1.44 5.17
C ALA A 263 -9.40 1.53 3.70
N SER A 264 -8.09 1.59 3.45
CA SER A 264 -7.53 1.73 2.09
C SER A 264 -7.89 0.52 1.22
N VAL A 265 -7.50 -0.68 1.64
CA VAL A 265 -7.75 -1.89 0.86
C VAL A 265 -9.23 -2.31 0.91
N LEU A 266 -9.96 -1.94 1.97
CA LEU A 266 -11.42 -2.09 1.99
C LEU A 266 -12.11 -1.24 0.92
N ALA A 267 -11.67 0.01 0.72
CA ALA A 267 -12.14 0.83 -0.39
C ALA A 267 -11.81 0.19 -1.74
N ASP A 268 -10.61 -0.36 -1.89
CA ASP A 268 -10.20 -1.08 -3.11
C ASP A 268 -11.12 -2.25 -3.43
N GLY A 269 -11.41 -3.11 -2.44
CA GLY A 269 -12.30 -4.26 -2.61
C GLY A 269 -13.71 -3.83 -3.05
N TYR A 270 -14.24 -2.77 -2.45
CA TYR A 270 -15.54 -2.21 -2.85
C TYR A 270 -15.52 -1.62 -4.27
N LEU A 271 -14.44 -0.97 -4.69
CA LEU A 271 -14.28 -0.45 -6.04
C LEU A 271 -14.00 -1.54 -7.08
N VAL A 272 -13.60 -2.74 -6.64
CA VAL A 272 -13.44 -3.91 -7.49
C VAL A 272 -14.78 -4.62 -7.71
N LYS A 273 -15.59 -4.82 -6.66
CA LYS A 273 -16.76 -5.72 -6.72
C LYS A 273 -18.11 -5.03 -6.50
N GLY A 274 -18.12 -3.79 -6.03
CA GLY A 274 -19.31 -3.02 -5.65
C GLY A 274 -19.94 -3.49 -4.33
N ASN A 275 -20.11 -4.79 -4.15
CA ASN A 275 -20.55 -5.43 -2.90
C ASN A 275 -19.57 -6.55 -2.51
N LEU A 276 -19.12 -6.53 -1.27
CA LEU A 276 -18.25 -7.55 -0.70
C LEU A 276 -19.05 -8.50 0.20
N LEU A 277 -18.64 -9.76 0.23
CA LEU A 277 -19.05 -10.70 1.27
C LEU A 277 -18.34 -10.35 2.60
N PRO A 278 -18.90 -10.69 3.77
CA PRO A 278 -18.27 -10.40 5.05
C PRO A 278 -16.82 -10.89 5.17
N GLU A 279 -16.53 -12.07 4.59
CA GLU A 279 -15.19 -12.64 4.58
C GLU A 279 -14.24 -11.85 3.66
N GLU A 280 -14.72 -11.33 2.54
CA GLU A 280 -13.95 -10.46 1.64
C GLU A 280 -13.68 -9.10 2.29
N GLU A 281 -14.65 -8.52 3.01
CA GLU A 281 -14.44 -7.31 3.82
C GLU A 281 -13.36 -7.53 4.88
N LYS A 282 -13.44 -8.64 5.61
CA LYS A 282 -12.45 -9.03 6.62
C LYS A 282 -11.07 -9.18 6.01
N PHE A 283 -10.96 -9.89 4.89
CA PHE A 283 -9.69 -10.05 4.19
C PHE A 283 -9.12 -8.70 3.73
N CYS A 284 -9.91 -7.88 3.03
CA CYS A 284 -9.48 -6.57 2.56
C CYS A 284 -8.99 -5.68 3.70
N TYR A 285 -9.74 -5.62 4.81
CA TYR A 285 -9.35 -4.81 5.97
C TYR A 285 -8.03 -5.32 6.57
N ASN A 286 -7.91 -6.62 6.83
CA ASN A 286 -6.70 -7.20 7.41
C ASN A 286 -5.48 -7.08 6.50
N TYR A 287 -5.67 -7.24 5.18
CA TYR A 287 -4.61 -7.06 4.19
C TYR A 287 -4.15 -5.60 4.14
N GLY A 288 -5.08 -4.65 4.22
CA GLY A 288 -4.73 -3.23 4.33
C GLY A 288 -3.97 -2.87 5.61
N VAL A 289 -4.34 -3.45 6.76
CA VAL A 289 -3.57 -3.33 8.01
C VAL A 289 -2.15 -3.86 7.79
N LEU A 290 -2.02 -5.06 7.21
CA LEU A 290 -0.73 -5.69 6.96
C LEU A 290 0.19 -4.80 6.09
N LEU A 291 -0.34 -4.26 4.99
CA LEU A 291 0.42 -3.36 4.12
C LEU A 291 0.85 -2.08 4.84
N GLN A 292 -0.04 -1.44 5.61
CA GLN A 292 0.31 -0.24 6.37
C GLN A 292 1.41 -0.50 7.42
N MET A 293 1.37 -1.65 8.10
CA MET A 293 2.42 -2.01 9.06
C MET A 293 3.75 -2.30 8.36
N ALA A 294 3.70 -2.87 7.16
CA ALA A 294 4.89 -3.12 6.36
C ALA A 294 5.52 -1.83 5.82
N ASP A 295 4.69 -0.86 5.41
CA ASP A 295 5.12 0.50 5.05
C ASP A 295 5.74 1.22 6.26
N ASP A 296 5.07 1.19 7.44
CA ASP A 296 5.59 1.81 8.68
C ASP A 296 6.94 1.19 9.10
N LEU A 297 7.17 -0.10 8.81
CA LEU A 297 8.46 -0.76 9.03
C LEU A 297 9.51 -0.33 7.99
N GLN A 298 9.12 -0.23 6.73
CA GLN A 298 10.00 0.21 5.65
C GLN A 298 10.51 1.63 5.87
N ASP A 299 9.62 2.52 6.31
CA ASP A 299 9.90 3.95 6.52
C ASP A 299 10.37 4.25 7.95
N CYS A 300 10.56 3.23 8.80
CA CYS A 300 10.76 3.42 10.24
C CYS A 300 11.93 4.35 10.61
N LYS A 301 13.03 4.31 9.84
CA LYS A 301 14.18 5.20 10.03
C LYS A 301 13.84 6.64 9.65
N GLU A 302 13.21 6.85 8.49
CA GLU A 302 12.81 8.18 8.02
C GLU A 302 11.79 8.78 8.97
N ASP A 303 10.79 8.01 9.38
CA ASP A 303 9.78 8.44 10.34
C ASP A 303 10.39 8.80 11.69
N TYR A 304 11.38 8.03 12.16
CA TYR A 304 12.12 8.37 13.38
C TYR A 304 12.86 9.71 13.23
N GLU A 305 13.57 9.91 12.13
CA GLU A 305 14.32 11.14 11.83
C GLU A 305 13.39 12.37 11.70
N ASN A 306 12.18 12.17 11.16
CA ASN A 306 11.16 13.19 10.98
C ASN A 306 10.22 13.37 12.20
N GLN A 307 10.44 12.62 13.29
CA GLN A 307 9.58 12.60 14.48
C GLN A 307 8.12 12.22 14.18
N HIS A 308 7.89 11.43 13.13
CA HIS A 308 6.61 10.79 12.88
C HIS A 308 6.49 9.53 13.75
N HIS A 309 5.39 9.44 14.50
CA HIS A 309 5.19 8.34 15.44
C HIS A 309 4.41 7.18 14.78
N THR A 310 5.14 6.11 14.43
CA THR A 310 4.61 4.81 14.01
C THR A 310 4.98 3.74 15.03
N LEU A 311 4.40 2.54 14.94
CA LEU A 311 4.73 1.47 15.87
C LEU A 311 6.22 1.13 15.86
N PHE A 312 6.88 1.22 14.70
CA PHE A 312 8.28 0.89 14.52
C PHE A 312 9.20 2.08 14.85
N SER A 313 8.88 3.29 14.38
CA SER A 313 9.74 4.46 14.57
C SER A 313 9.90 4.86 16.04
N MET A 314 8.87 4.64 16.88
CA MET A 314 8.94 4.97 18.31
C MET A 314 10.04 4.22 19.07
N ASP A 315 10.38 3.01 18.62
CA ASP A 315 11.35 2.13 19.28
C ASP A 315 12.65 1.93 18.50
N TYR A 316 12.71 2.38 17.24
CA TYR A 316 13.83 2.18 16.30
C TYR A 316 15.23 2.47 16.88
N ALA A 317 15.37 3.51 17.72
CA ALA A 317 16.64 3.89 18.35
C ALA A 317 16.73 3.52 19.85
N ARG A 318 15.75 2.78 20.38
CA ARG A 318 15.63 2.45 21.82
C ARG A 318 15.83 0.97 22.08
N GLU A 319 15.31 0.11 21.22
CA GLU A 319 15.37 -1.35 21.36
C GLU A 319 15.32 -2.02 19.98
N PRO A 320 15.88 -3.25 19.84
CA PRO A 320 15.79 -3.99 18.57
C PRO A 320 14.34 -4.26 18.15
N LEU A 321 14.04 -4.02 16.88
CA LEU A 321 12.71 -4.21 16.29
C LEU A 321 12.40 -5.68 15.93
N ASP A 322 13.32 -6.61 16.19
CA ASP A 322 13.20 -8.05 15.90
C ASP A 322 11.82 -8.61 16.27
N GLY A 323 11.37 -8.36 17.51
CA GLY A 323 10.09 -8.87 18.02
C GLY A 323 8.88 -8.32 17.24
N LYS A 324 8.90 -7.04 16.86
CA LYS A 324 7.83 -6.41 16.08
C LYS A 324 7.82 -6.88 14.64
N ALA A 325 8.98 -7.07 14.03
CA ALA A 325 9.08 -7.65 12.69
C ALA A 325 8.57 -9.10 12.68
N ARG A 326 8.90 -9.91 13.70
CA ARG A 326 8.34 -11.27 13.86
C ARG A 326 6.83 -11.23 14.04
N GLN A 327 6.32 -10.32 14.86
CA GLN A 327 4.87 -10.13 15.03
C GLN A 327 4.17 -9.82 13.71
N LEU A 328 4.78 -8.97 12.87
CA LEU A 328 4.26 -8.65 11.54
C LEU A 328 4.26 -9.87 10.59
N ILE A 329 5.30 -10.72 10.65
CA ILE A 329 5.37 -11.98 9.90
C ILE A 329 4.27 -12.94 10.36
N VAL A 330 4.09 -13.11 11.67
CA VAL A 330 3.02 -13.97 12.23
C VAL A 330 1.64 -13.43 11.86
N PHE A 331 1.46 -12.11 11.87
CA PHE A 331 0.21 -11.48 11.42
C PHE A 331 -0.05 -11.79 9.95
N SER A 332 0.95 -11.68 9.06
CA SER A 332 0.79 -11.99 7.64
C SER A 332 0.40 -13.45 7.41
N GLU A 333 1.00 -14.40 8.13
CA GLU A 333 0.62 -15.82 8.07
C GLU A 333 -0.86 -16.03 8.37
N LYS A 334 -1.39 -15.35 9.40
CA LYS A 334 -2.78 -15.48 9.81
C LYS A 334 -3.73 -14.83 8.80
N VAL A 335 -3.39 -13.64 8.30
CA VAL A 335 -4.20 -12.94 7.30
C VAL A 335 -4.39 -13.79 6.04
N PHE A 336 -3.32 -14.41 5.53
CA PHE A 336 -3.42 -15.26 4.34
C PHE A 336 -3.90 -16.68 4.64
N GLY A 337 -3.68 -17.19 5.84
CA GLY A 337 -4.26 -18.46 6.31
C GLY A 337 -5.80 -18.41 6.31
N ASP A 338 -6.38 -17.34 6.86
CA ASP A 338 -7.83 -17.10 6.86
C ASP A 338 -8.40 -16.91 5.44
N ALA A 339 -7.55 -16.52 4.47
CA ALA A 339 -7.98 -16.19 3.11
C ALA A 339 -8.14 -17.41 2.17
N GLN A 340 -7.63 -18.60 2.56
CA GLN A 340 -7.60 -19.78 1.67
C GLN A 340 -8.99 -20.23 1.18
N GLY A 341 -10.04 -20.04 1.98
CA GLY A 341 -11.42 -20.37 1.59
C GLY A 341 -12.16 -19.26 0.85
N ILE A 342 -11.57 -18.06 0.77
CA ILE A 342 -12.20 -16.85 0.22
C ILE A 342 -11.76 -16.66 -1.23
N MET A 343 -10.47 -16.91 -1.51
CA MET A 343 -9.86 -16.64 -2.80
C MET A 343 -10.21 -17.72 -3.84
N LYS A 344 -10.50 -17.30 -5.06
CA LYS A 344 -10.84 -18.19 -6.18
C LYS A 344 -9.62 -18.91 -6.77
N ALA A 345 -8.46 -18.26 -6.76
CA ALA A 345 -7.20 -18.88 -7.16
C ALA A 345 -6.55 -19.52 -5.92
N VAL A 346 -6.37 -20.85 -5.96
CA VAL A 346 -5.87 -21.65 -4.83
C VAL A 346 -4.45 -21.25 -4.44
N GLU A 347 -3.66 -20.80 -5.41
CA GLU A 347 -2.29 -20.33 -5.24
C GLU A 347 -2.18 -18.90 -4.67
N MET A 348 -3.26 -18.11 -4.70
CA MET A 348 -3.24 -16.68 -4.34
C MET A 348 -2.83 -16.38 -2.89
N PRO A 349 -3.35 -17.09 -1.86
CA PRO A 349 -2.95 -16.81 -0.48
C PRO A 349 -1.45 -17.02 -0.25
N LEU A 350 -0.88 -18.09 -0.83
CA LEU A 350 0.55 -18.38 -0.70
C LEU A 350 1.39 -17.34 -1.46
N PHE A 351 0.98 -16.99 -2.67
CA PHE A 351 1.60 -15.94 -3.46
C PHE A 351 1.68 -14.61 -2.68
N LEU A 352 0.54 -14.14 -2.15
CA LEU A 352 0.49 -12.89 -1.41
C LEU A 352 1.34 -12.96 -0.14
N PHE A 353 1.31 -14.09 0.57
CA PHE A 353 2.16 -14.30 1.74
C PHE A 353 3.65 -14.18 1.42
N GLU A 354 4.14 -14.88 0.39
CA GLU A 354 5.56 -14.86 0.01
C GLU A 354 6.01 -13.46 -0.40
N HIS A 355 5.21 -12.75 -1.21
CA HIS A 355 5.55 -11.41 -1.66
C HIS A 355 5.50 -10.38 -0.53
N THR A 356 4.53 -10.48 0.39
CA THR A 356 4.51 -9.61 1.59
C THR A 356 5.66 -9.96 2.54
N LEU A 357 6.03 -11.24 2.68
CA LEU A 357 7.19 -11.64 3.45
C LEU A 357 8.47 -11.01 2.88
N TRP A 358 8.65 -11.03 1.55
CA TRP A 358 9.81 -10.39 0.93
C TRP A 358 9.86 -8.89 1.13
N LEU A 359 8.70 -8.21 1.12
CA LEU A 359 8.61 -6.79 1.46
C LEU A 359 9.08 -6.56 2.91
N ILE A 360 8.57 -7.33 3.87
CA ILE A 360 8.95 -7.23 5.28
C ILE A 360 10.46 -7.49 5.49
N LEU A 361 10.98 -8.60 4.94
CA LEU A 361 12.39 -8.96 5.09
C LEU A 361 13.31 -7.98 4.36
N GLY A 362 12.90 -7.49 3.19
CA GLY A 362 13.60 -6.41 2.48
C GLY A 362 13.71 -5.16 3.33
N SER A 363 12.62 -4.73 3.97
CA SER A 363 12.60 -3.58 4.88
C SER A 363 13.54 -3.76 6.08
N VAL A 364 13.59 -4.97 6.65
CA VAL A 364 14.54 -5.32 7.73
C VAL A 364 15.99 -5.15 7.27
N LEU A 365 16.35 -5.71 6.11
CA LEU A 365 17.73 -5.66 5.59
C LEU A 365 18.17 -4.26 5.18
N MET A 366 17.23 -3.42 4.74
CA MET A 366 17.49 -2.03 4.35
C MET A 366 17.56 -1.06 5.55
N THR A 367 17.25 -1.53 6.75
CA THR A 367 17.25 -0.74 7.99
C THR A 367 18.06 -1.43 9.09
N PRO A 368 19.33 -1.77 8.84
CA PRO A 368 20.12 -2.70 9.67
C PRO A 368 20.36 -2.22 11.10
N SER A 369 20.38 -0.91 11.34
CA SER A 369 20.58 -0.33 12.69
C SER A 369 19.41 -0.57 13.64
N GLY A 370 18.23 -0.96 13.13
CA GLY A 370 17.07 -1.27 13.96
C GLY A 370 17.00 -2.72 14.44
N PHE A 371 17.93 -3.59 14.03
CA PHE A 371 17.83 -5.04 14.21
C PHE A 371 19.12 -5.67 14.74
N THR A 372 18.98 -6.83 15.39
CA THR A 372 20.15 -7.59 15.82
C THR A 372 20.88 -8.25 14.64
N PRO A 373 22.21 -8.50 14.74
CA PRO A 373 22.95 -9.23 13.71
C PRO A 373 22.35 -10.61 13.38
N ASP A 374 21.90 -11.34 14.40
CA ASP A 374 21.30 -12.66 14.22
C ASP A 374 19.99 -12.60 13.41
N PHE A 375 19.16 -11.58 13.66
CA PHE A 375 17.93 -11.40 12.91
C PHE A 375 18.17 -10.93 11.47
N LEU A 376 19.17 -10.08 11.25
CA LEU A 376 19.59 -9.67 9.91
C LEU A 376 20.07 -10.87 9.09
N GLN A 377 20.91 -11.74 9.68
CA GLN A 377 21.34 -12.96 9.01
C GLN A 377 20.15 -13.88 8.72
N TRP A 378 19.25 -14.07 9.70
CA TRP A 378 18.04 -14.87 9.53
C TRP A 378 17.14 -14.38 8.40
N ALA A 379 16.99 -13.06 8.26
CA ALA A 379 16.21 -12.42 7.20
C ALA A 379 16.90 -12.55 5.84
N GLU A 380 18.22 -12.30 5.78
CA GLU A 380 18.99 -12.43 4.54
C GLU A 380 18.93 -13.86 4.01
N ASP A 381 19.07 -14.87 4.86
CA ASP A 381 18.98 -16.29 4.49
C ASP A 381 17.65 -16.69 3.84
N ARG A 382 16.58 -15.90 4.02
CA ARG A 382 15.22 -16.21 3.55
C ARG A 382 14.74 -15.33 2.39
N LEU A 383 15.50 -14.30 2.05
CA LEU A 383 15.20 -13.44 0.92
C LEU A 383 15.82 -14.00 -0.37
N PRO A 384 15.14 -13.94 -1.53
CA PRO A 384 15.68 -14.46 -2.78
C PRO A 384 16.80 -13.60 -3.39
N VAL A 385 17.20 -12.52 -2.73
CA VAL A 385 18.32 -11.66 -3.15
C VAL A 385 19.19 -11.35 -1.94
N SER A 386 20.46 -11.05 -2.17
CA SER A 386 21.39 -10.61 -1.13
C SER A 386 21.08 -9.17 -0.69
N ARG A 387 21.46 -8.85 0.55
CA ARG A 387 21.39 -7.48 1.05
C ARG A 387 22.21 -6.52 0.19
N ARG A 388 23.41 -6.93 -0.23
CA ARG A 388 24.28 -6.15 -1.11
C ARG A 388 23.60 -5.79 -2.43
N PHE A 389 22.83 -6.73 -2.99
CA PHE A 389 22.07 -6.48 -4.20
C PHE A 389 20.99 -5.41 -3.98
N LEU A 390 20.22 -5.51 -2.89
CA LEU A 390 19.22 -4.48 -2.53
C LEU A 390 19.85 -3.09 -2.36
N GLU A 391 20.97 -2.99 -1.64
CA GLU A 391 21.71 -1.74 -1.45
C GLU A 391 22.15 -1.14 -2.80
N THR A 392 22.66 -1.99 -3.70
CA THR A 392 23.07 -1.58 -5.05
C THR A 392 21.89 -1.07 -5.88
N GLN A 393 20.74 -1.76 -5.85
CA GLN A 393 19.54 -1.32 -6.57
C GLN A 393 19.02 0.02 -6.05
N ARG A 394 18.99 0.21 -4.72
CA ARG A 394 18.60 1.48 -4.10
C ARG A 394 19.52 2.62 -4.57
N GLU A 395 20.82 2.41 -4.62
CA GLU A 395 21.75 3.44 -5.12
C GLU A 395 21.52 3.79 -6.60
N ILE A 396 21.29 2.79 -7.46
CA ILE A 396 21.02 3.01 -8.89
C ILE A 396 19.76 3.85 -9.05
N ILE A 397 18.70 3.48 -8.34
CA ILE A 397 17.44 4.19 -8.33
C ILE A 397 17.66 5.63 -7.84
N MET A 398 18.29 5.82 -6.67
CA MET A 398 18.62 7.15 -6.12
C MET A 398 19.48 8.00 -7.07
N LYS A 399 20.38 7.41 -7.86
CA LYS A 399 21.18 8.14 -8.86
C LYS A 399 20.34 8.56 -10.06
N LYS A 400 19.46 7.69 -10.58
CA LYS A 400 18.49 8.04 -11.62
C LYS A 400 17.56 9.15 -11.15
N VAL A 401 17.21 9.12 -9.86
CA VAL A 401 16.43 10.15 -9.19
C VAL A 401 17.16 11.50 -9.20
N LYS A 402 18.41 11.53 -8.75
CA LYS A 402 19.15 12.79 -8.67
C LYS A 402 19.53 13.39 -10.04
N ASN A 403 19.74 12.55 -11.05
CA ASN A 403 20.22 12.99 -12.37
C ASN A 403 19.11 13.46 -13.33
N SER A 404 17.84 13.31 -12.97
CA SER A 404 16.75 13.89 -13.76
C SER A 404 16.59 15.38 -13.40
N ARG A 405 16.72 16.26 -14.41
CA ARG A 405 16.74 17.73 -14.29
C ARG A 405 15.43 18.37 -13.77
N PHE A 406 14.45 17.59 -13.33
CA PHE A 406 13.14 18.06 -12.86
C PHE A 406 12.76 17.58 -11.45
N MET A 407 13.67 16.90 -10.74
CA MET A 407 13.31 16.19 -9.50
C MET A 407 13.90 16.86 -8.27
N THR A 408 13.11 17.79 -7.72
CA THR A 408 13.30 18.36 -6.39
C THR A 408 12.39 17.62 -5.41
N GLY A 409 12.87 16.50 -4.88
CA GLY A 409 12.21 15.74 -3.81
C GLY A 409 12.93 14.43 -3.53
N GLU A 410 13.35 14.21 -2.28
CA GLU A 410 14.09 13.00 -1.85
C GLU A 410 13.27 11.69 -1.99
N LYS A 411 11.94 11.78 -2.14
CA LYS A 411 10.98 10.67 -2.16
C LYS A 411 10.99 9.74 -3.40
N PHE A 412 11.55 10.16 -4.54
CA PHE A 412 11.44 9.35 -5.77
C PHE A 412 12.31 8.07 -5.71
N GLY A 413 13.42 8.07 -4.97
CA GLY A 413 14.30 6.91 -4.93
C GLY A 413 13.84 5.80 -4.00
N GLU A 414 12.89 6.10 -3.12
CA GLU A 414 12.19 5.11 -2.31
C GLU A 414 11.01 4.51 -3.08
N THR A 415 10.44 5.22 -4.06
CA THR A 415 9.22 4.79 -4.77
C THR A 415 9.44 3.71 -5.84
N VAL A 416 10.68 3.52 -6.33
CA VAL A 416 11.04 2.44 -7.27
C VAL A 416 11.68 1.23 -6.56
N VAL A 417 12.06 1.41 -5.29
CA VAL A 417 12.57 0.34 -4.40
C VAL A 417 11.43 -0.29 -3.57
N LYS A 418 10.40 0.50 -3.23
CA LYS A 418 9.05 0.06 -2.81
C LYS A 418 8.36 -0.66 -3.96
#